data_AF-A0A9P0ERT6-F1
#
_entry.id   AF-A0A9P0ERT6-F1
#
_cell.length_a   1.000
_cell.length_b   1.000
_cell.length_c   1.000
_cell.angle_alpha   90.00
_cell.angle_beta   90.00
_cell.angle_gamma   90.00
#
_symmetry.space_group_name_H-M   'P 1'
#
loop_
_entity.id
_entity.type
_entity.pdbx_description
1 polymer ?
#
loop_
_entity_poly.entity_id
_entity_poly.type
_entity_poly.pdbx_seq_one_letter_code
_entity_poly.pdbx_strand_id
1 'polypeptide(L)'
;MQRHALLSLLAGALSQACELPTEPISDTISDGFGIRVQNADFPAVNGRYWNLFEAGGGDQHLYLSPTGAYAFDLTLNAGVISKGIIHAVINGEYLASDNTTKIFMTERGDPRALFQPVYGCHPVTDEVQVELLFTGREGDEVGGNVCVRTGAFTDSYEFRYSPPGNTANDPSRPCIPITLAVDRTEPPAQPTPTPTSSIPPGPTVTPGLFADVTAEGYAFVGCAPEEGNANDNTTERTLPASLYASDALTNEVCVNYCKSLGFKYAGSEYSRECWCANSYLPTRQPGTTVSSLAGCNMACGGDASQYCGGAGWLSLYAACEEGAACTNAEFSALRSMRPFRA
;
A
#
# COMPACT_ATOMS: atom_id res chain seq x y z
N MET A 1 -61.18 -24.11 -35.66
CA MET A 1 -60.18 -24.79 -34.80
C MET A 1 -59.02 -23.84 -34.57
N GLN A 2 -59.12 -22.99 -33.54
CA GLN A 2 -58.07 -22.04 -33.14
C GLN A 2 -56.93 -22.80 -32.46
N ARG A 3 -55.72 -22.73 -33.02
CA ARG A 3 -54.49 -23.12 -32.32
C ARG A 3 -53.96 -21.88 -31.58
N HIS A 4 -54.06 -21.92 -30.26
CA HIS A 4 -53.54 -20.90 -29.36
C HIS A 4 -52.02 -20.89 -29.44
N ALA A 5 -51.44 -19.72 -29.73
CA ALA A 5 -50.02 -19.46 -29.55
C ALA A 5 -49.76 -19.30 -28.04
N LEU A 6 -48.91 -20.17 -27.47
CA LEU A 6 -48.37 -19.96 -26.14
C LEU A 6 -47.40 -18.76 -26.19
N LEU A 7 -47.84 -17.61 -25.69
CA LEU A 7 -46.93 -16.53 -25.31
C LEU A 7 -46.30 -16.92 -23.96
N SER A 8 -45.05 -17.39 -23.99
CA SER A 8 -44.20 -17.48 -22.82
C SER A 8 -43.79 -16.08 -22.40
N LEU A 9 -44.50 -15.49 -21.45
CA LEU A 9 -44.03 -14.33 -20.69
C LEU A 9 -42.84 -14.77 -19.83
N LEU A 10 -41.62 -14.50 -20.28
CA LEU A 10 -40.47 -14.41 -19.39
C LEU A 10 -40.69 -13.17 -18.51
N ALA A 11 -41.27 -13.38 -17.32
CA ALA A 11 -41.21 -12.39 -16.25
C ALA A 11 -39.74 -12.24 -15.87
N GLY A 12 -39.12 -11.14 -16.31
CA GLY A 12 -37.86 -10.71 -15.73
C GLY A 12 -38.08 -10.48 -14.24
N ALA A 13 -37.34 -11.19 -13.41
CA ALA A 13 -37.27 -10.88 -11.99
C ALA A 13 -36.68 -9.47 -11.87
N LEU A 14 -37.54 -8.48 -11.61
CA LEU A 14 -37.10 -7.20 -11.07
C LEU A 14 -36.56 -7.53 -9.68
N SER A 15 -35.23 -7.59 -9.56
CA SER A 15 -34.54 -7.61 -8.27
C SER A 15 -35.05 -6.41 -7.48
N GLN A 16 -35.85 -6.65 -6.44
CA GLN A 16 -36.32 -5.55 -5.60
C GLN A 16 -35.14 -5.13 -4.73
N ALA A 17 -34.51 -4.02 -5.12
CA ALA A 17 -33.66 -3.27 -4.22
C ALA A 17 -34.41 -3.03 -2.90
N CYS A 18 -33.70 -3.12 -1.79
CA CYS A 18 -34.22 -2.90 -0.45
C CYS A 18 -35.07 -1.60 -0.33
N GLU A 19 -36.04 -1.59 0.58
CA GLU A 19 -36.82 -0.39 0.86
C GLU A 19 -35.98 0.61 1.67
N LEU A 20 -35.58 1.70 1.02
CA LEU A 20 -34.73 2.72 1.63
C LEU A 20 -35.55 3.67 2.53
N PRO A 21 -35.09 3.95 3.76
CA PRO A 21 -35.68 5.00 4.57
C PRO A 21 -35.55 6.38 3.89
N THR A 22 -36.54 7.25 4.14
CA THR A 22 -36.58 8.61 3.55
C THR A 22 -35.99 9.69 4.43
N GLU A 23 -35.75 9.39 5.70
CA GLU A 23 -35.19 10.35 6.65
C GLU A 23 -33.73 10.69 6.27
N PRO A 24 -33.34 11.96 6.22
CA PRO A 24 -31.97 12.32 5.92
C PRO A 24 -31.03 11.86 7.04
N ILE A 25 -29.83 11.39 6.66
CA ILE A 25 -28.78 11.04 7.61
C ILE A 25 -27.92 12.29 7.88
N SER A 26 -27.58 12.52 9.14
CA SER A 26 -26.66 13.60 9.52
C SER A 26 -25.31 13.46 8.82
N ASP A 27 -24.72 14.58 8.44
CA ASP A 27 -23.34 14.71 7.96
C ASP A 27 -22.29 14.49 9.08
N THR A 28 -22.73 14.13 10.28
CA THR A 28 -21.88 13.90 11.45
C THR A 28 -22.21 12.54 12.07
N ILE A 29 -21.19 11.70 12.19
CA ILE A 29 -21.23 10.38 12.82
C ILE A 29 -20.12 10.36 13.87
N SER A 30 -20.49 10.49 15.14
CA SER A 30 -19.54 10.51 16.27
C SER A 30 -19.17 9.13 16.77
N ASP A 31 -20.02 8.14 16.54
CA ASP A 31 -19.73 6.75 16.87
C ASP A 31 -18.66 6.22 15.93
N GLY A 32 -17.68 5.50 16.48
CA GLY A 32 -16.63 4.87 15.69
C GLY A 32 -17.20 3.90 14.65
N PHE A 33 -16.69 3.97 13.42
CA PHE A 33 -17.00 3.03 12.35
C PHE A 33 -15.76 2.64 11.55
N GLY A 34 -15.88 1.57 10.76
CA GLY A 34 -15.00 1.26 9.64
C GLY A 34 -15.73 1.45 8.31
N ILE A 35 -14.99 1.35 7.21
CA ILE A 35 -15.56 1.48 5.87
C ILE A 35 -15.27 0.21 5.10
N ARG A 36 -16.34 -0.42 4.60
CA ARG A 36 -16.26 -1.59 3.74
C ARG A 36 -16.59 -1.19 2.31
N VAL A 37 -15.69 -1.51 1.40
CA VAL A 37 -15.82 -1.21 -0.03
C VAL A 37 -16.69 -2.24 -0.72
N GLN A 38 -17.58 -1.78 -1.58
CA GLN A 38 -18.48 -2.64 -2.34
C GLN A 38 -18.42 -2.32 -3.83
N ASN A 39 -18.27 -3.37 -4.63
CA ASN A 39 -18.45 -3.37 -6.07
C ASN A 39 -18.60 -4.82 -6.53
N ALA A 40 -19.84 -5.30 -6.71
CA ALA A 40 -20.12 -6.68 -7.06
C ALA A 40 -19.50 -7.12 -8.41
N ASP A 41 -19.30 -6.17 -9.34
CA ASP A 41 -18.71 -6.43 -10.65
C ASP A 41 -17.19 -6.59 -10.59
N PHE A 42 -16.55 -6.17 -9.48
CA PHE A 42 -15.12 -6.26 -9.26
C PHE A 42 -14.80 -7.03 -7.98
N PRO A 43 -14.83 -8.38 -8.01
CA PRO A 43 -14.59 -9.22 -6.84
C PRO A 43 -13.24 -8.99 -6.15
N ALA A 44 -12.24 -8.51 -6.90
CA ALA A 44 -10.94 -8.19 -6.36
C ALA A 44 -10.97 -7.05 -5.34
N VAL A 45 -11.92 -6.11 -5.43
CA VAL A 45 -12.05 -4.98 -4.48
C VAL A 45 -13.26 -5.14 -3.54
N ASN A 46 -14.26 -5.92 -3.97
CA ASN A 46 -15.52 -6.09 -3.25
C ASN A 46 -15.32 -6.68 -1.85
N GLY A 47 -15.96 -6.06 -0.85
CA GLY A 47 -15.95 -6.50 0.53
C GLY A 47 -14.66 -6.22 1.30
N ARG A 48 -13.65 -5.59 0.68
CA ARG A 48 -12.40 -5.18 1.34
C ARG A 48 -12.62 -3.94 2.22
N TYR A 49 -11.81 -3.79 3.25
CA TYR A 49 -11.88 -2.63 4.14
C TYR A 49 -10.96 -1.51 3.69
N TRP A 50 -11.37 -0.29 4.03
CA TRP A 50 -10.49 0.86 4.06
C TRP A 50 -9.43 0.68 5.15
N ASN A 51 -8.17 0.71 4.75
CA ASN A 51 -7.01 0.56 5.62
C ASN A 51 -6.12 1.81 5.56
N LEU A 52 -5.37 2.02 6.65
CA LEU A 52 -4.33 3.03 6.76
C LEU A 52 -2.95 2.38 6.68
N PHE A 53 -2.08 2.97 5.87
CA PHE A 53 -0.69 2.57 5.72
C PHE A 53 0.22 3.75 6.04
N GLU A 54 1.14 3.57 6.99
CA GLU A 54 2.06 4.63 7.41
C GLU A 54 3.06 4.93 6.30
N ALA A 55 3.03 6.17 5.80
CA ALA A 55 3.88 6.63 4.70
C ALA A 55 5.03 7.55 5.15
N GLY A 56 5.21 7.69 6.47
CA GLY A 56 6.15 8.65 7.07
C GLY A 56 5.59 10.08 7.12
N GLY A 57 6.26 10.97 7.86
CA GLY A 57 5.88 12.38 7.94
C GLY A 57 4.50 12.68 8.57
N GLY A 58 3.90 11.70 9.26
CA GLY A 58 2.56 11.78 9.83
C GLY A 58 1.43 11.43 8.87
N ASP A 59 1.73 11.10 7.61
CA ASP A 59 0.74 10.73 6.61
C ASP A 59 0.36 9.25 6.69
N GLN A 60 -0.92 9.00 6.45
CA GLN A 60 -1.48 7.67 6.33
C GLN A 60 -2.07 7.52 4.92
N HIS A 61 -1.42 6.72 4.09
CA HIS A 61 -1.96 6.38 2.79
C HIS A 61 -3.19 5.48 2.94
N LEU A 62 -4.16 5.68 2.05
CA LEU A 62 -5.37 4.89 2.03
C LEU A 62 -5.22 3.74 1.03
N TYR A 63 -5.40 2.52 1.54
CA TYR A 63 -5.42 1.31 0.74
C TYR A 63 -6.60 0.44 1.08
N LEU A 64 -6.98 -0.45 0.17
CA LEU A 64 -7.85 -1.57 0.53
C LEU A 64 -7.05 -2.64 1.27
N SER A 65 -7.68 -3.25 2.26
CA SER A 65 -7.19 -4.48 2.89
C SER A 65 -6.84 -5.53 1.82
N PRO A 66 -5.77 -6.33 2.01
CA PRO A 66 -5.00 -6.49 3.24
C PRO A 66 -3.89 -5.45 3.44
N THR A 67 -3.67 -4.54 2.47
CA THR A 67 -2.59 -3.54 2.58
C THR A 67 -2.91 -2.53 3.69
N GLY A 68 -1.96 -2.33 4.62
CA GLY A 68 -2.14 -1.45 5.78
C GLY A 68 -2.95 -2.09 6.92
N ALA A 69 -3.17 -1.32 7.97
CA ALA A 69 -3.99 -1.71 9.12
C ALA A 69 -5.44 -1.28 8.92
N TYR A 70 -6.39 -2.07 9.44
CA TYR A 70 -7.81 -1.69 9.39
C TYR A 70 -8.04 -0.30 9.99
N ALA A 71 -8.77 0.54 9.25
CA ALA A 71 -9.17 1.86 9.72
C ALA A 71 -10.52 1.76 10.45
N PHE A 72 -10.47 1.55 11.76
CA PHE A 72 -11.64 1.61 12.65
C PHE A 72 -11.61 2.85 13.53
N ASP A 73 -12.69 3.07 14.28
CA ASP A 73 -12.91 4.29 15.05
C ASP A 73 -12.82 5.56 14.19
N LEU A 74 -13.21 5.41 12.92
CA LEU A 74 -13.42 6.55 12.04
C LEU A 74 -14.64 7.31 12.55
N THR A 75 -14.58 8.63 12.38
CA THR A 75 -15.68 9.54 12.65
C THR A 75 -15.95 10.36 11.40
N LEU A 76 -17.17 10.88 11.30
CA LEU A 76 -17.54 11.85 10.29
C LEU A 76 -17.91 13.15 11.00
N ASN A 77 -17.30 14.27 10.61
CA ASN A 77 -17.64 15.58 11.16
C ASN A 77 -17.86 16.56 10.01
N ALA A 78 -19.08 17.08 9.87
CA ALA A 78 -19.46 17.96 8.76
C ALA A 78 -19.01 17.42 7.39
N GLY A 79 -19.22 16.11 7.17
CA GLY A 79 -18.86 15.42 5.94
C GLY A 79 -17.38 15.05 5.78
N VAL A 80 -16.50 15.31 6.76
CA VAL A 80 -15.07 14.96 6.71
C VAL A 80 -14.80 13.71 7.54
N ILE A 81 -14.26 12.67 6.90
CA ILE A 81 -13.84 11.43 7.57
C ILE A 81 -12.54 11.68 8.32
N SER A 82 -12.50 11.31 9.61
CA SER A 82 -11.37 11.56 10.50
C SER A 82 -11.05 10.34 11.38
N LYS A 83 -9.78 10.16 11.73
CA LYS A 83 -9.30 9.21 12.75
C LYS A 83 -8.40 9.94 13.73
N GLY A 84 -8.88 10.20 14.94
CA GLY A 84 -8.15 11.06 15.87
C GLY A 84 -7.90 12.44 15.26
N ILE A 85 -6.64 12.79 15.06
CA ILE A 85 -6.23 14.11 14.53
C ILE A 85 -6.03 14.16 13.00
N ILE A 86 -6.07 13.01 12.32
CA ILE A 86 -5.87 12.95 10.87
C ILE A 86 -7.21 12.90 10.13
N HIS A 87 -7.25 13.53 8.97
CA HIS A 87 -8.46 13.73 8.16
C HIS A 87 -8.25 13.25 6.73
N ALA A 88 -9.29 12.74 6.07
CA ALA A 88 -9.25 12.38 4.66
C ALA A 88 -9.12 13.64 3.78
N VAL A 89 -8.07 13.67 2.97
CA VAL A 89 -7.71 14.81 2.11
C VAL A 89 -7.41 14.36 0.70
N ILE A 90 -7.48 15.29 -0.25
CA ILE A 90 -7.19 15.06 -1.66
C ILE A 90 -6.09 16.02 -2.11
N ASN A 91 -4.86 15.53 -2.22
CA ASN A 91 -3.73 16.29 -2.73
C ASN A 91 -2.49 15.42 -3.01
N GLY A 92 -1.36 16.07 -3.29
CA GLY A 92 -0.01 15.48 -3.22
C GLY A 92 0.40 14.73 -4.47
N GLU A 93 -0.44 13.83 -4.98
CA GLU A 93 -0.10 12.95 -6.09
C GLU A 93 -1.19 12.95 -7.17
N TYR A 94 -1.13 13.94 -8.06
CA TYR A 94 -1.96 14.02 -9.27
C TYR A 94 -1.31 13.24 -10.43
N LEU A 95 -2.08 12.40 -11.12
CA LEU A 95 -1.64 11.74 -12.35
C LEU A 95 -2.46 12.22 -13.55
N ALA A 96 -1.77 12.75 -14.55
CA ALA A 96 -2.39 13.22 -15.78
C ALA A 96 -2.91 12.09 -16.70
N SER A 97 -2.41 10.85 -16.54
CA SER A 97 -2.78 9.72 -17.39
C SER A 97 -4.24 9.30 -17.20
N ASP A 98 -4.76 9.40 -15.98
CA ASP A 98 -6.16 9.12 -15.63
C ASP A 98 -6.89 10.32 -15.02
N ASN A 99 -6.23 11.47 -14.94
CA ASN A 99 -6.74 12.71 -14.34
C ASN A 99 -7.29 12.47 -12.92
N THR A 100 -6.58 11.67 -12.13
CA THR A 100 -6.94 11.40 -10.74
C THR A 100 -5.94 11.98 -9.76
N THR A 101 -6.39 12.29 -8.56
CA THR A 101 -5.54 12.74 -7.44
C THR A 101 -5.66 11.77 -6.27
N LYS A 102 -4.56 11.53 -5.55
CA LYS A 102 -4.56 10.63 -4.39
C LYS A 102 -5.45 11.12 -3.26
N ILE A 103 -6.06 10.17 -2.56
CA ILE A 103 -6.71 10.40 -1.27
C ILE A 103 -5.82 9.77 -0.20
N PHE A 104 -5.51 10.53 0.83
CA PHE A 104 -4.71 10.08 1.98
C PHE A 104 -5.27 10.72 3.26
N MET A 105 -4.79 10.31 4.43
CA MET A 105 -5.14 10.93 5.71
C MET A 105 -3.94 11.63 6.35
N THR A 106 -4.16 12.85 6.82
CA THR A 106 -3.10 13.68 7.42
C THR A 106 -3.68 14.71 8.38
N GLU A 107 -2.85 15.25 9.27
CA GLU A 107 -3.19 16.40 10.11
C GLU A 107 -3.07 17.74 9.36
N ARG A 108 -2.42 17.76 8.20
CA ARG A 108 -2.21 18.96 7.39
C ARG A 108 -3.51 19.57 6.88
N GLY A 109 -3.44 20.85 6.55
CA GLY A 109 -4.53 21.64 5.95
C GLY A 109 -4.72 21.40 4.46
N ASP A 110 -4.50 20.17 3.98
CA ASP A 110 -4.79 19.78 2.60
C ASP A 110 -6.32 19.77 2.36
N PRO A 111 -6.80 20.02 1.12
CA PRO A 111 -8.23 20.06 0.80
C PRO A 111 -8.96 18.79 1.23
N ARG A 112 -10.02 18.94 2.03
CA ARG A 112 -10.78 17.80 2.57
C ARG A 112 -11.54 17.03 1.48
N ALA A 113 -11.61 15.71 1.65
CA ALA A 113 -12.57 14.87 0.93
C ALA A 113 -13.92 14.95 1.66
N LEU A 114 -14.97 15.35 0.94
CA LEU A 114 -16.30 15.58 1.50
C LEU A 114 -17.25 14.43 1.16
N PHE A 115 -18.01 14.00 2.17
CA PHE A 115 -18.95 12.89 2.06
C PHE A 115 -20.29 13.23 2.70
N GLN A 116 -21.37 12.70 2.13
CA GLN A 116 -22.72 12.75 2.67
C GLN A 116 -23.20 11.32 2.94
N PRO A 117 -23.56 10.98 4.19
CA PRO A 117 -24.20 9.71 4.47
C PRO A 117 -25.57 9.62 3.76
N VAL A 118 -25.82 8.49 3.11
CA VAL A 118 -27.08 8.15 2.45
C VAL A 118 -27.46 6.70 2.77
N TYR A 119 -28.73 6.34 2.60
CA TYR A 119 -29.13 4.94 2.63
C TYR A 119 -28.88 4.28 1.27
N GLY A 120 -28.37 3.05 1.31
CA GLY A 120 -28.26 2.20 0.13
C GLY A 120 -28.56 0.74 0.48
N CYS A 121 -28.47 -0.12 -0.53
CA CYS A 121 -28.76 -1.55 -0.39
C CYS A 121 -27.48 -2.35 -0.55
N HIS A 122 -27.22 -3.25 0.40
CA HIS A 122 -26.10 -4.16 0.28
C HIS A 122 -26.29 -5.05 -0.96
N PRO A 123 -25.32 -5.10 -1.90
CA PRO A 123 -25.53 -5.63 -3.25
C PRO A 123 -25.73 -7.15 -3.31
N VAL A 124 -25.57 -7.86 -2.19
CA VAL A 124 -25.72 -9.31 -2.11
C VAL A 124 -26.85 -9.73 -1.15
N THR A 125 -27.09 -8.97 -0.09
CA THR A 125 -28.05 -9.36 0.96
C THR A 125 -29.34 -8.57 0.87
N ASP A 126 -29.38 -7.51 0.06
CA ASP A 126 -30.49 -6.54 -0.02
C ASP A 126 -30.87 -5.96 1.37
N GLU A 127 -29.93 -5.96 2.31
CA GLU A 127 -30.10 -5.28 3.60
C GLU A 127 -29.84 -3.78 3.43
N VAL A 128 -30.64 -2.95 4.11
CA VAL A 128 -30.41 -1.50 4.17
C VAL A 128 -29.10 -1.23 4.90
N GLN A 129 -28.26 -0.38 4.33
CA GLN A 129 -26.98 0.05 4.89
C GLN A 129 -26.82 1.56 4.76
N VAL A 130 -25.84 2.12 5.50
CA VAL A 130 -25.42 3.51 5.34
C VAL A 130 -24.22 3.54 4.41
N GLU A 131 -24.27 4.37 3.38
CA GLU A 131 -23.20 4.58 2.41
C GLU A 131 -22.67 6.02 2.52
N LEU A 132 -21.37 6.20 2.33
CA LEU A 132 -20.72 7.51 2.31
C LEU A 132 -20.62 7.97 0.85
N LEU A 133 -21.62 8.73 0.41
CA LEU A 133 -21.63 9.33 -0.92
C LEU A 133 -20.57 10.44 -0.97
N PHE A 134 -19.60 10.34 -1.86
CA PHE A 134 -18.65 11.41 -2.08
C PHE A 134 -19.34 12.62 -2.72
N THR A 135 -19.17 13.80 -2.14
CA THR A 135 -19.80 15.05 -2.60
C THR A 135 -18.83 16.01 -3.26
N GLY A 136 -17.53 15.93 -2.95
CA GLY A 136 -16.54 16.75 -3.61
C GLY A 136 -15.24 16.88 -2.85
N ARG A 137 -14.32 17.61 -3.48
CA ARG A 137 -13.09 18.09 -2.87
C ARG A 137 -13.29 19.52 -2.38
N GLU A 138 -12.87 19.81 -1.16
CA GLU A 138 -12.95 21.17 -0.61
C GLU A 138 -12.29 22.20 -1.56
N GLY A 139 -13.02 23.26 -1.88
CA GLY A 139 -12.57 24.32 -2.78
C GLY A 139 -12.82 24.08 -4.27
N ASP A 140 -13.19 22.87 -4.67
CA ASP A 140 -13.52 22.52 -6.07
C ASP A 140 -15.05 22.55 -6.30
N GLU A 141 -15.47 22.39 -7.56
CA GLU A 141 -16.88 22.18 -7.90
C GLU A 141 -17.43 20.89 -7.26
N VAL A 142 -18.70 20.93 -6.83
CA VAL A 142 -19.39 19.77 -6.25
C VAL A 142 -19.46 18.63 -7.28
N GLY A 143 -19.17 17.42 -6.82
CA GLY A 143 -19.23 16.19 -7.60
C GLY A 143 -17.88 15.48 -7.73
N GLY A 144 -17.74 14.71 -8.80
CA GLY A 144 -16.64 13.77 -8.96
C GLY A 144 -16.94 12.44 -8.27
N ASN A 145 -15.93 11.58 -8.20
CA ASN A 145 -16.07 10.24 -7.65
C ASN A 145 -14.80 9.79 -6.94
N VAL A 146 -14.98 8.96 -5.91
CA VAL A 146 -13.91 8.18 -5.32
C VAL A 146 -13.84 6.84 -6.05
N CYS A 147 -12.63 6.39 -6.34
CA CYS A 147 -12.36 5.10 -6.92
C CYS A 147 -11.12 4.49 -6.27
N VAL A 148 -10.86 3.23 -6.60
CA VAL A 148 -9.60 2.57 -6.28
C VAL A 148 -8.91 2.10 -7.55
N ARG A 149 -7.60 2.09 -7.55
CA ARG A 149 -6.81 1.49 -8.64
C ARG A 149 -5.68 0.69 -8.05
N THR A 150 -5.10 -0.21 -8.84
CA THR A 150 -3.91 -0.95 -8.44
C THR A 150 -2.82 0.01 -7.96
N GLY A 151 -2.31 -0.22 -6.75
CA GLY A 151 -1.31 0.61 -6.10
C GLY A 151 0.12 0.24 -6.46
N ALA A 152 1.06 0.75 -5.67
CA ALA A 152 2.49 0.51 -5.82
C ALA A 152 2.94 -0.91 -5.43
N PHE A 153 2.07 -1.67 -4.76
CA PHE A 153 2.36 -3.02 -4.26
C PHE A 153 1.48 -4.07 -4.95
N THR A 154 1.94 -5.33 -4.97
CA THR A 154 1.13 -6.44 -5.50
C THR A 154 -0.16 -6.60 -4.71
N ASP A 155 -1.29 -6.69 -5.40
CA ASP A 155 -2.64 -6.79 -4.82
C ASP A 155 -3.04 -5.62 -3.88
N SER A 156 -2.31 -4.49 -3.97
CA SER A 156 -2.71 -3.25 -3.31
C SER A 156 -3.63 -2.43 -4.19
N TYR A 157 -4.58 -1.75 -3.56
CA TYR A 157 -5.50 -0.84 -4.23
C TYR A 157 -5.51 0.49 -3.47
N GLU A 158 -5.06 1.55 -4.10
CA GLU A 158 -5.01 2.89 -3.50
C GLU A 158 -6.26 3.70 -3.85
N PHE A 159 -6.70 4.57 -2.94
CA PHE A 159 -7.85 5.45 -3.16
C PHE A 159 -7.48 6.68 -3.97
N ARG A 160 -8.33 7.01 -4.93
CA ARG A 160 -8.17 8.13 -5.85
C ARG A 160 -9.46 8.93 -5.94
N TYR A 161 -9.33 10.23 -6.10
CA TYR A 161 -10.36 11.16 -6.50
C TYR A 161 -10.28 11.39 -8.01
N SER A 162 -11.41 11.26 -8.68
CA SER A 162 -11.62 11.63 -10.07
C SER A 162 -12.58 12.83 -10.12
N PRO A 163 -12.21 13.94 -10.79
CA PRO A 163 -13.00 15.16 -10.79
C PRO A 163 -14.31 15.03 -11.60
N PRO A 164 -15.28 15.94 -11.40
CA PRO A 164 -16.50 15.98 -12.19
C PRO A 164 -16.23 15.95 -13.71
N GLY A 165 -16.95 15.09 -14.42
CA GLY A 165 -16.85 14.99 -15.89
C GLY A 165 -15.53 14.43 -16.41
N ASN A 166 -14.72 13.79 -15.57
CA ASN A 166 -13.47 13.17 -16.01
C ASN A 166 -13.71 12.09 -17.07
N THR A 167 -13.05 12.22 -18.22
CA THR A 167 -13.07 11.25 -19.33
C THR A 167 -11.71 10.58 -19.56
N ALA A 168 -10.66 11.00 -18.83
CA ALA A 168 -9.36 10.37 -18.92
C ALA A 168 -9.39 9.00 -18.22
N ASN A 169 -8.67 8.04 -18.80
CA ASN A 169 -8.60 6.68 -18.28
C ASN A 169 -7.26 6.07 -18.64
N ASP A 170 -6.57 5.52 -17.66
CA ASP A 170 -5.38 4.70 -17.85
C ASP A 170 -5.80 3.21 -17.87
N PRO A 171 -5.80 2.55 -19.04
CA PRO A 171 -6.23 1.16 -19.14
C PRO A 171 -5.34 0.19 -18.36
N SER A 172 -4.10 0.58 -18.04
CA SER A 172 -3.17 -0.26 -17.27
C SER A 172 -3.44 -0.22 -15.77
N ARG A 173 -4.07 0.85 -15.28
CA ARG A 173 -4.42 1.07 -13.86
C ARG A 173 -5.79 1.75 -13.76
N PRO A 174 -6.89 1.07 -14.17
CA PRO A 174 -8.19 1.69 -14.22
C PRO A 174 -8.66 2.14 -12.82
N CYS A 175 -9.31 3.30 -12.78
CA CYS A 175 -10.00 3.84 -11.62
C CYS A 175 -11.33 3.07 -11.46
N ILE A 176 -11.32 2.05 -10.60
CA ILE A 176 -12.45 1.16 -10.35
C ILE A 176 -13.45 1.89 -9.42
N PRO A 177 -14.69 2.14 -9.88
CA PRO A 177 -15.69 2.81 -9.05
C PRO A 177 -16.02 1.95 -7.82
N ILE A 178 -16.31 2.58 -6.69
CA ILE A 178 -16.62 1.86 -5.46
C ILE A 178 -17.73 2.54 -4.68
N THR A 179 -18.48 1.74 -3.93
CA THR A 179 -19.39 2.20 -2.89
C THR A 179 -18.70 2.06 -1.53
N LEU A 180 -18.80 3.08 -0.69
CA LEU A 180 -18.24 3.10 0.65
C LEU A 180 -19.35 2.83 1.66
N ALA A 181 -19.48 1.60 2.15
CA ALA A 181 -20.47 1.25 3.17
C ALA A 181 -19.89 1.45 4.57
N VAL A 182 -20.64 2.12 5.45
CA VAL A 182 -20.33 2.22 6.88
C VAL A 182 -20.51 0.85 7.51
N ASP A 183 -19.45 0.34 8.14
CA ASP A 183 -19.46 -0.93 8.83
C ASP A 183 -19.12 -0.72 10.30
N ARG A 184 -20.05 -1.05 11.19
CA ARG A 184 -19.88 -0.98 12.65
C ARG A 184 -19.57 -2.34 13.26
N THR A 185 -19.56 -3.40 12.43
CA THR A 185 -19.06 -4.69 12.88
C THR A 185 -17.55 -4.59 12.90
N GLU A 186 -16.96 -4.74 14.08
CA GLU A 186 -15.50 -4.86 14.18
C GLU A 186 -15.13 -6.10 13.36
N PRO A 187 -14.31 -5.95 12.29
CA PRO A 187 -13.94 -7.08 11.46
C PRO A 187 -13.23 -8.08 12.34
N PRO A 188 -13.29 -9.37 11.98
CA PRO A 188 -12.38 -10.32 12.60
C PRO A 188 -11.00 -9.69 12.55
N ALA A 189 -10.29 -9.68 13.69
CA ALA A 189 -8.93 -9.13 13.76
C ALA A 189 -8.23 -9.51 12.46
N GLN A 190 -7.72 -8.51 11.72
CA GLN A 190 -6.94 -8.80 10.51
C GLN A 190 -6.01 -9.92 10.94
N PRO A 191 -5.68 -10.92 10.12
CA PRO A 191 -4.43 -11.58 10.36
C PRO A 191 -3.40 -10.44 10.42
N THR A 192 -3.09 -9.98 11.65
CA THR A 192 -1.75 -9.63 12.03
C THR A 192 -0.98 -10.72 11.36
N PRO A 193 -0.01 -10.43 10.47
CA PRO A 193 0.86 -11.47 9.99
C PRO A 193 1.23 -12.24 11.24
N THR A 194 0.65 -13.44 11.37
CA THR A 194 1.01 -14.30 12.47
C THR A 194 2.47 -14.47 12.14
N PRO A 195 3.42 -14.00 12.97
CA PRO A 195 4.80 -14.34 12.70
C PRO A 195 4.73 -15.84 12.52
N THR A 196 5.02 -16.33 11.32
CA THR A 196 4.98 -17.75 11.05
C THR A 196 6.21 -18.29 11.76
N SER A 197 6.10 -18.35 13.08
CA SER A 197 7.05 -18.80 14.05
C SER A 197 6.30 -19.84 14.85
N SER A 198 6.08 -20.96 14.18
CA SER A 198 6.04 -22.27 14.83
C SER A 198 7.47 -22.79 15.04
N ILE A 199 8.43 -21.90 15.36
CA ILE A 199 9.73 -22.29 15.87
C ILE A 199 9.71 -21.94 17.36
N PRO A 200 10.10 -22.86 18.26
CA PRO A 200 10.18 -22.59 19.70
C PRO A 200 10.99 -21.32 19.96
N PRO A 201 10.89 -20.69 21.15
CA PRO A 201 11.76 -19.57 21.50
C PRO A 201 13.22 -20.04 21.43
N GLY A 202 13.84 -19.82 20.28
CA GLY A 202 15.26 -19.95 20.04
C GLY A 202 15.97 -18.73 20.60
N PRO A 203 17.29 -18.82 20.82
CA PRO A 203 18.04 -17.74 21.43
C PRO A 203 17.84 -16.46 20.61
N THR A 204 17.81 -15.31 21.29
CA THR A 204 17.81 -13.98 20.68
C THR A 204 19.00 -13.86 19.73
N VAL A 205 18.81 -14.15 18.45
CA VAL A 205 19.84 -13.98 17.43
C VAL A 205 19.74 -12.52 16.99
N THR A 206 20.74 -11.73 17.38
CA THR A 206 20.96 -10.40 16.81
C THR A 206 20.98 -10.54 15.28
N PRO A 207 20.16 -9.80 14.53
CA PRO A 207 20.18 -9.86 13.07
C PRO A 207 21.60 -9.64 12.54
N GLY A 208 21.97 -10.41 11.52
CA GLY A 208 23.22 -10.19 10.82
C GLY A 208 23.27 -8.77 10.26
N LEU A 209 24.47 -8.18 10.12
CA LEU A 209 24.63 -6.83 9.55
C LEU A 209 24.05 -6.68 8.13
N PHE A 210 23.86 -7.81 7.43
CA PHE A 210 23.20 -7.96 6.13
C PHE A 210 22.80 -9.44 5.95
N ALA A 211 21.95 -9.74 4.97
CA ALA A 211 21.62 -11.12 4.58
C ALA A 211 22.58 -11.61 3.49
N ASP A 212 23.11 -12.82 3.61
CA ASP A 212 23.93 -13.42 2.56
C ASP A 212 23.05 -14.08 1.50
N VAL A 213 22.92 -13.43 0.34
CA VAL A 213 22.11 -13.88 -0.79
C VAL A 213 22.95 -14.30 -2.01
N THR A 214 24.20 -14.71 -1.76
CA THR A 214 25.14 -15.11 -2.82
C THR A 214 24.71 -16.37 -3.56
N ALA A 215 23.91 -17.23 -2.92
CA ALA A 215 23.31 -18.40 -3.56
C ALA A 215 22.28 -18.02 -4.63
N GLU A 216 21.63 -16.86 -4.48
CA GLU A 216 20.67 -16.27 -5.40
C GLU A 216 21.38 -15.53 -6.56
N GLY A 217 22.71 -15.47 -6.53
CA GLY A 217 23.54 -14.79 -7.53
C GLY A 217 23.58 -13.28 -7.36
N TYR A 218 23.33 -12.79 -6.13
CA TYR A 218 23.47 -11.39 -5.76
C TYR A 218 24.39 -11.26 -4.55
N ALA A 219 25.17 -10.19 -4.47
CA ALA A 219 26.02 -9.91 -3.32
C ALA A 219 25.62 -8.58 -2.69
N PHE A 220 25.64 -8.52 -1.36
CA PHE A 220 25.47 -7.28 -0.62
C PHE A 220 26.60 -6.32 -0.94
N VAL A 221 26.28 -5.09 -1.33
CA VAL A 221 27.27 -4.06 -1.69
C VAL A 221 27.33 -2.90 -0.70
N GLY A 222 26.35 -2.79 0.20
CA GLY A 222 26.33 -1.83 1.30
C GLY A 222 24.97 -1.19 1.53
N CYS A 223 24.92 -0.27 2.50
CA CYS A 223 23.72 0.52 2.79
C CYS A 223 23.77 1.84 2.02
N ALA A 224 22.82 2.09 1.12
CA ALA A 224 22.78 3.29 0.28
C ALA A 224 21.70 4.26 0.78
N PRO A 225 21.94 5.58 0.82
CA PRO A 225 20.92 6.56 1.19
C PRO A 225 19.86 6.68 0.10
N GLU A 226 18.60 6.86 0.49
CA GLU A 226 17.44 7.03 -0.40
C GLU A 226 16.92 8.48 -0.36
N GLU A 227 15.88 8.80 -1.15
CA GLU A 227 15.24 10.12 -1.18
C GLU A 227 14.99 10.66 0.23
N GLY A 228 15.49 11.87 0.50
CA GLY A 228 15.42 12.53 1.82
C GLY A 228 16.66 12.39 2.70
N ASN A 229 17.47 11.33 2.53
CA ASN A 229 18.72 11.12 3.28
C ASN A 229 19.99 11.28 2.44
N ALA A 230 19.87 11.29 1.11
CA ALA A 230 21.00 11.44 0.20
C ALA A 230 21.63 12.86 0.20
N ASN A 231 20.93 13.88 0.72
CA ASN A 231 21.37 15.28 0.74
C ASN A 231 21.86 15.82 -0.63
N ASP A 232 21.37 15.26 -1.72
CA ASP A 232 21.77 15.56 -3.09
C ASP A 232 20.80 16.51 -3.82
N ASN A 233 19.80 17.03 -3.10
CA ASN A 233 18.80 17.99 -3.58
C ASN A 233 18.02 17.50 -4.83
N THR A 234 17.85 16.18 -4.96
CA THR A 234 17.02 15.53 -5.98
C THR A 234 15.96 14.66 -5.31
N THR A 235 14.78 14.58 -5.94
CA THR A 235 13.65 13.71 -5.57
C THR A 235 13.69 12.37 -6.30
N GLU A 236 14.76 12.10 -7.05
CA GLU A 236 14.91 10.80 -7.72
C GLU A 236 15.10 9.69 -6.68
N ARG A 237 14.80 8.45 -7.05
CA ARG A 237 15.02 7.27 -6.22
C ARG A 237 16.38 6.66 -6.54
N THR A 238 17.04 6.03 -5.58
CA THR A 238 18.36 5.40 -5.77
C THR A 238 18.28 4.30 -6.80
N LEU A 239 17.20 3.50 -6.75
CA LEU A 239 16.87 2.47 -7.73
C LEU A 239 15.48 2.79 -8.34
N PRO A 240 15.43 3.54 -9.46
CA PRO A 240 14.17 4.12 -9.94
C PRO A 240 13.37 3.24 -10.91
N ALA A 241 13.82 2.02 -11.23
CA ALA A 241 13.26 1.28 -12.38
C ALA A 241 12.03 0.44 -12.03
N SER A 242 12.02 -0.25 -10.90
CA SER A 242 10.91 -1.13 -10.51
C SER A 242 10.78 -1.21 -8.99
N LEU A 243 9.55 -1.45 -8.53
CA LEU A 243 9.17 -1.59 -7.13
C LEU A 243 8.32 -2.85 -6.95
N TYR A 244 8.67 -3.64 -5.95
CA TYR A 244 7.87 -4.69 -5.36
C TYR A 244 7.78 -4.43 -3.86
N ALA A 245 6.62 -4.64 -3.24
CA ALA A 245 6.55 -4.63 -1.78
C ALA A 245 5.67 -5.73 -1.24
N SER A 246 6.03 -6.21 -0.06
CA SER A 246 5.39 -7.32 0.63
C SER A 246 5.65 -7.22 2.13
N ASP A 247 4.62 -7.42 2.94
CA ASP A 247 4.80 -7.57 4.39
C ASP A 247 5.58 -8.86 4.75
N ALA A 248 5.70 -9.78 3.80
CA ALA A 248 6.53 -10.98 3.90
C ALA A 248 7.86 -10.84 3.14
N LEU A 249 8.32 -9.61 2.87
CA LEU A 249 9.58 -9.40 2.15
C LEU A 249 10.77 -9.96 2.96
N THR A 250 11.66 -10.67 2.28
CA THR A 250 13.04 -10.95 2.72
C THR A 250 14.01 -10.44 1.65
N ASN A 251 15.32 -10.40 1.95
CA ASN A 251 16.30 -10.00 0.94
C ASN A 251 16.36 -11.00 -0.23
N GLU A 252 16.18 -12.29 0.02
CA GLU A 252 16.11 -13.34 -1.01
C GLU A 252 14.92 -13.11 -1.94
N VAL A 253 13.75 -12.76 -1.40
CA VAL A 253 12.57 -12.41 -2.21
C VAL A 253 12.87 -11.19 -3.08
N CYS A 254 13.51 -10.17 -2.52
CA CYS A 254 13.84 -8.96 -3.26
C CYS A 254 14.81 -9.23 -4.42
N VAL A 255 15.93 -9.90 -4.16
CA VAL A 255 16.92 -10.17 -5.22
C VAL A 255 16.37 -11.10 -6.28
N ASN A 256 15.55 -12.11 -5.92
CA ASN A 256 14.91 -12.99 -6.90
C ASN A 256 13.88 -12.25 -7.77
N TYR A 257 13.13 -11.31 -7.20
CA TYR A 257 12.23 -10.45 -7.97
C TYR A 257 13.00 -9.62 -8.99
N CYS A 258 14.02 -8.85 -8.56
CA CYS A 258 14.82 -8.03 -9.47
C CYS A 258 15.56 -8.87 -10.52
N LYS A 259 16.06 -10.05 -10.13
CA LYS A 259 16.68 -11.03 -11.03
C LYS A 259 15.71 -11.53 -12.10
N SER A 260 14.46 -11.81 -11.74
CA SER A 260 13.44 -12.28 -12.69
C SER A 260 13.12 -11.25 -13.78
N LEU A 261 13.33 -9.97 -13.47
CA LEU A 261 13.17 -8.85 -14.40
C LEU A 261 14.48 -8.49 -15.13
N GLY A 262 15.57 -9.19 -14.85
CA GLY A 262 16.88 -8.97 -15.48
C GLY A 262 17.60 -7.71 -15.00
N PHE A 263 17.27 -7.18 -13.82
CA PHE A 263 17.97 -6.03 -13.24
C PHE A 263 19.33 -6.43 -12.66
N LYS A 264 20.24 -5.44 -12.56
CA LYS A 264 21.57 -5.61 -11.94
C LYS A 264 21.61 -5.30 -10.46
N TYR A 265 20.68 -4.49 -9.96
CA TYR A 265 20.64 -4.06 -8.57
C TYR A 265 19.27 -4.31 -7.98
N ALA A 266 19.29 -4.71 -6.72
CA ALA A 266 18.13 -4.91 -5.87
C ALA A 266 18.40 -4.21 -4.54
N GLY A 267 17.43 -3.50 -3.99
CA GLY A 267 17.58 -2.80 -2.72
C GLY A 267 16.32 -2.94 -1.89
N SER A 268 16.45 -3.42 -0.65
CA SER A 268 15.31 -3.48 0.26
C SER A 268 15.23 -2.21 1.12
N GLU A 269 14.01 -1.69 1.30
CA GLU A 269 13.73 -0.51 2.13
C GLU A 269 12.54 -0.75 3.06
N TYR A 270 12.55 -0.05 4.20
CA TYR A 270 11.40 0.09 5.08
C TYR A 270 10.76 -1.23 5.51
N SER A 271 11.58 -2.26 5.72
CA SER A 271 11.17 -3.64 6.08
C SER A 271 10.48 -4.44 4.98
N ARG A 272 9.88 -3.79 3.99
CA ARG A 272 8.85 -4.39 3.12
C ARG A 272 8.95 -4.05 1.65
N GLU A 273 9.77 -3.09 1.28
CA GLU A 273 9.91 -2.63 -0.11
C GLU A 273 11.17 -3.20 -0.75
N CYS A 274 11.09 -3.46 -2.04
CA CYS A 274 12.15 -3.94 -2.89
C CYS A 274 12.20 -3.10 -4.16
N TRP A 275 13.35 -2.47 -4.38
CA TRP A 275 13.59 -1.58 -5.49
C TRP A 275 14.60 -2.21 -6.44
N CYS A 276 14.39 -2.07 -7.74
CA CYS A 276 15.28 -2.61 -8.76
C CYS A 276 15.74 -1.53 -9.73
N ALA A 277 16.97 -1.65 -10.22
CA ALA A 277 17.45 -0.89 -11.37
C ALA A 277 18.68 -1.55 -12.01
N ASN A 278 19.10 -1.03 -13.16
CA ASN A 278 20.36 -1.42 -13.79
C ASN A 278 21.57 -0.60 -13.34
N SER A 279 21.32 0.46 -12.57
CA SER A 279 22.31 1.34 -11.95
C SER A 279 21.67 2.02 -10.74
N TYR A 280 22.46 2.36 -9.74
CA TYR A 280 22.05 3.29 -8.70
C TYR A 280 22.56 4.71 -8.99
N LEU A 281 21.91 5.73 -8.43
CA LEU A 281 22.35 7.12 -8.59
C LEU A 281 23.79 7.32 -8.07
N PRO A 282 24.70 7.93 -8.86
CA PRO A 282 26.11 8.08 -8.47
C PRO A 282 26.34 8.85 -7.17
N THR A 283 25.42 9.74 -6.79
CA THR A 283 25.43 10.51 -5.53
C THR A 283 25.06 9.67 -4.30
N ARG A 284 24.55 8.44 -4.51
CA ARG A 284 23.97 7.58 -3.48
C ARG A 284 24.74 6.28 -3.34
N GLN A 285 26.06 6.40 -3.22
CA GLN A 285 26.93 5.25 -3.14
C GLN A 285 26.63 4.41 -1.88
N PRO A 286 26.61 3.07 -1.99
CA PRO A 286 26.46 2.21 -0.83
C PRO A 286 27.67 2.33 0.11
N GLY A 287 27.41 2.50 1.40
CA GLY A 287 28.43 2.54 2.45
C GLY A 287 28.55 1.20 3.19
N THR A 288 29.78 0.82 3.55
CA THR A 288 30.11 -0.42 4.28
C THR A 288 30.76 -0.13 5.65
N THR A 289 30.53 1.07 6.19
CA THR A 289 30.95 1.47 7.53
C THR A 289 29.86 1.16 8.56
N VAL A 290 30.21 1.05 9.83
CA VAL A 290 29.22 0.91 10.91
C VAL A 290 28.20 2.07 10.88
N SER A 291 28.68 3.30 10.60
CA SER A 291 27.83 4.48 10.51
C SER A 291 26.82 4.41 9.36
N SER A 292 27.22 3.89 8.20
CA SER A 292 26.30 3.75 7.06
C SER A 292 25.31 2.61 7.27
N LEU A 293 25.72 1.50 7.89
CA LEU A 293 24.81 0.40 8.22
C LEU A 293 23.76 0.76 9.26
N ALA A 294 24.03 1.75 10.12
CA ALA A 294 23.05 2.24 11.08
C ALA A 294 21.78 2.81 10.41
N GLY A 295 21.85 3.19 9.13
CA GLY A 295 20.69 3.57 8.33
C GLY A 295 19.84 2.38 7.86
N CYS A 296 20.45 1.21 7.68
CA CYS A 296 19.78 -0.03 7.28
C CYS A 296 19.45 -0.90 8.51
N ASN A 297 18.57 -0.42 9.36
CA ASN A 297 18.32 -0.96 10.70
C ASN A 297 16.90 -1.51 10.92
N MET A 298 16.07 -1.56 9.88
CA MET A 298 14.71 -2.08 9.96
C MET A 298 14.70 -3.58 9.59
N ALA A 299 14.17 -4.40 10.50
CA ALA A 299 14.06 -5.83 10.29
C ALA A 299 13.12 -6.13 9.10
N CYS A 300 13.42 -7.16 8.31
CA CYS A 300 12.54 -7.56 7.22
C CYS A 300 11.17 -8.04 7.74
N GLY A 301 10.10 -7.72 7.02
CA GLY A 301 8.75 -8.16 7.39
C GLY A 301 8.57 -9.68 7.33
N GLY A 302 9.23 -10.34 6.37
CA GLY A 302 9.19 -11.79 6.20
C GLY A 302 10.20 -12.59 7.03
N ASP A 303 11.27 -11.94 7.50
CA ASP A 303 12.31 -12.56 8.32
C ASP A 303 13.00 -11.54 9.23
N ALA A 304 12.61 -11.50 10.49
CA ALA A 304 13.15 -10.55 11.46
C ALA A 304 14.63 -10.78 11.82
N SER A 305 15.25 -11.87 11.35
CA SER A 305 16.70 -12.13 11.51
C SER A 305 17.58 -11.39 10.51
N GLN A 306 16.96 -10.68 9.54
CA GLN A 306 17.63 -9.90 8.51
C GLN A 306 17.20 -8.44 8.56
N TYR A 307 18.05 -7.52 8.08
CA TYR A 307 17.68 -6.13 7.84
C TYR A 307 17.25 -5.91 6.38
N CYS A 308 16.17 -5.16 6.19
CA CYS A 308 15.61 -4.77 4.89
C CYS A 308 15.54 -3.24 4.79
N GLY A 309 16.73 -2.61 4.81
CA GLY A 309 16.89 -1.17 4.73
C GLY A 309 16.47 -0.43 6.00
N GLY A 310 16.07 0.82 5.84
CA GLY A 310 15.55 1.69 6.89
C GLY A 310 14.82 2.89 6.31
N ALA A 311 14.37 3.81 7.15
CA ALA A 311 13.68 5.02 6.71
C ALA A 311 14.62 5.90 5.86
N GLY A 312 14.49 5.84 4.54
CA GLY A 312 15.34 6.52 3.59
C GLY A 312 16.72 5.86 3.40
N TRP A 313 16.82 4.53 3.53
CA TRP A 313 18.06 3.78 3.35
C TRP A 313 17.80 2.40 2.74
N LEU A 314 18.52 2.05 1.67
CA LEU A 314 18.46 0.75 1.01
C LEU A 314 19.55 -0.20 1.48
N SER A 315 19.18 -1.42 1.89
CA SER A 315 20.14 -2.54 1.89
C SER A 315 20.35 -2.99 0.46
N LEU A 316 21.48 -2.59 -0.13
CA LEU A 316 21.72 -2.70 -1.57
C LEU A 316 22.50 -3.98 -1.92
N TYR A 317 22.03 -4.66 -2.96
CA TYR A 317 22.61 -5.88 -3.52
C TYR A 317 22.85 -5.72 -5.03
N ALA A 318 23.90 -6.34 -5.53
CA ALA A 318 24.26 -6.35 -6.95
C ALA A 318 24.32 -7.77 -7.49
N ALA A 319 23.82 -7.97 -8.71
CA ALA A 319 23.93 -9.21 -9.44
C ALA A 319 25.42 -9.57 -9.64
N CYS A 320 25.74 -10.82 -9.38
CA CYS A 320 27.08 -11.36 -9.58
C CYS A 320 27.30 -11.66 -11.07
N GLU A 321 28.46 -11.28 -11.58
CA GLU A 321 28.83 -11.55 -12.97
C GLU A 321 28.98 -13.06 -13.21
N GLU A 322 28.55 -13.52 -14.38
CA GLU A 322 28.56 -14.95 -14.73
C GLU A 322 30.00 -15.50 -14.71
N GLY A 323 30.23 -16.53 -13.89
CA GLY A 323 31.56 -17.14 -13.72
C GLY A 323 32.50 -16.42 -12.74
N ALA A 324 32.08 -15.32 -12.11
CA ALA A 324 32.81 -14.67 -11.03
C ALA A 324 32.40 -15.19 -9.65
N ALA A 325 33.28 -15.04 -8.66
CA ALA A 325 32.95 -15.34 -7.26
C ALA A 325 31.97 -14.29 -6.72
N CYS A 326 30.79 -14.74 -6.29
CA CYS A 326 29.78 -13.89 -5.67
C CYS A 326 30.16 -13.63 -4.21
N THR A 327 30.62 -12.42 -3.90
CA THR A 327 31.21 -12.08 -2.60
C THR A 327 30.59 -10.83 -2.03
N ASN A 328 30.08 -10.90 -0.81
CA ASN A 328 29.52 -9.76 -0.09
C ASN A 328 30.60 -8.72 0.27
N ALA A 329 30.19 -7.46 0.41
CA ALA A 329 31.07 -6.40 0.83
C ALA A 329 31.55 -6.60 2.28
N GLU A 330 32.86 -6.42 2.49
CA GLU A 330 33.51 -6.55 3.79
C GLU A 330 33.33 -5.29 4.65
N PHE A 331 33.09 -5.48 5.95
CA PHE A 331 32.94 -4.37 6.89
C PHE A 331 34.25 -4.00 7.57
N SER A 332 34.50 -2.69 7.62
CA SER A 332 35.66 -2.11 8.30
C SER A 332 35.77 -2.48 9.80
N ALA A 333 34.67 -2.82 10.48
CA ALA A 333 34.68 -3.25 11.88
C ALA A 333 35.23 -4.67 12.12
N LEU A 334 35.12 -5.58 11.15
CA LEU A 334 35.59 -6.97 11.28
C LEU A 334 37.10 -7.12 11.02
N ARG A 335 37.75 -6.10 10.43
CA ARG A 335 39.19 -6.12 10.14
C ARG A 335 40.09 -5.99 11.38
N SER A 336 39.53 -5.47 12.50
CA SER A 336 40.24 -5.33 13.78
C SER A 336 40.11 -6.54 14.71
N MET A 337 39.23 -7.50 14.41
CA MET A 337 39.17 -8.78 15.12
C MET A 337 40.02 -9.81 14.37
N ARG A 338 41.36 -9.63 14.38
CA ARG A 338 42.24 -10.75 14.01
C ARG A 338 42.01 -11.86 15.04
N PRO A 339 41.90 -13.14 14.64
CA PRO A 339 41.86 -14.23 15.60
C PRO A 339 43.15 -14.17 16.41
N PHE A 340 43.03 -14.12 17.74
CA PHE A 340 44.14 -14.48 18.60
C PHE A 340 44.56 -15.89 18.17
N ARG A 341 45.73 -15.99 17.51
CA ARG A 341 46.38 -17.28 17.32
C ARG A 341 46.61 -17.88 18.71
N ALA A 342 46.30 -19.18 18.78
CA ALA A 342 46.32 -20.06 19.95
C ALA A 342 47.51 -19.85 20.90
#